data_AF-A0A2U1L7I5-F1
#
_entry.id   AF-A0A2U1L7I5-F1
#
_cell.length_a   1.000
_cell.length_b   1.000
_cell.length_c   1.000
_cell.angle_alpha   90.00
_cell.angle_beta   90.00
_cell.angle_gamma   90.00
#
_symmetry.space_group_name_H-M   'P 1'
#
loop_
_entity.id
_entity.type
_entity.pdbx_description
1 polymer ?
#
loop_
_entity_poly.entity_id
_entity_poly.type
_entity_poly.pdbx_seq_one_letter_code
_entity_poly.pdbx_strand_id
1 'polypeptide(L)'
;MAMQFLVKANRRNIKTRQMLPAFFTERLYPKNNWIYLIHNKGTKHKVYLKKLDGHLTLYSHEWKTFLDESGYMNFSMLHFIREEPDLYYVTAYNDYGFECNGYNDVGDRQQRCMLTLDSIKDADAPARSSLAKPNHINGGFSLDLIDRDSPQSPLYNPTYAQFDRLKEALRRSTSRASHLSKRAGFSSNNASFNANISAGLGEYLMSIKIGTPPVKVVGVVDTAVDLTWAQCKPCVHCYKQVGPLLVPSNSSTYRALSCQSKGCKALDKHQLPCDSSNKCRYETGYVKGNLAVDTFWFGSTPVKNVIFGCGHDNEGAFEENASGVIGLGGGPVSIIKQLDSAIKGKFSYCLIPYSNNNTNQTSKIHFGTHANIAGPNVVSTPLIKKDPSTFYYLTLESMLVGKHNVSTQFPLSPKEGNIIIDSNTLVTSVPDEFYTDLINAITKVIGNGIVQEGPVSFEYCYKNLNLDRVPSVTFRFTGADVVVPPENMFLEIEKGVSCLTLFSSLGLSAIFGNLSQRNMLVGYDLVNRKVSFKPTDCTKHA
;
A
#
# COMPACT_ATOMS: atom_id res chain seq x y z
N MET A 1 -21.79 6.61 -15.62
CA MET A 1 -21.51 6.00 -14.31
C MET A 1 -22.47 6.61 -13.29
N ALA A 2 -23.24 5.78 -12.58
CA ALA A 2 -24.02 6.24 -11.43
C ALA A 2 -23.05 6.77 -10.38
N MET A 3 -23.27 8.00 -9.94
CA MET A 3 -22.31 8.70 -9.12
C MET A 3 -22.84 8.75 -7.69
N GLN A 4 -22.01 8.35 -6.75
CA GLN A 4 -22.40 8.09 -5.37
C GLN A 4 -21.31 8.58 -4.41
N PHE A 5 -21.71 8.99 -3.21
CA PHE A 5 -20.78 9.49 -2.21
C PHE A 5 -21.28 9.34 -0.78
N LEU A 6 -20.34 9.32 0.16
CA LEU A 6 -20.59 9.17 1.59
C LEU A 6 -20.28 10.48 2.33
N VAL A 7 -21.09 10.79 3.34
CA VAL A 7 -20.95 11.98 4.17
C VAL A 7 -21.11 11.59 5.63
N LYS A 8 -20.17 12.01 6.48
CA LYS A 8 -20.31 11.83 7.93
C LYS A 8 -21.43 12.70 8.47
N ALA A 9 -22.36 12.09 9.21
CA ALA A 9 -23.47 12.78 9.83
C ALA A 9 -22.98 13.63 11.00
N ASN A 10 -23.24 14.94 10.97
CA ASN A 10 -22.91 15.81 12.09
C ASN A 10 -23.94 15.66 13.22
N ARG A 11 -23.76 14.67 14.11
CA ARG A 11 -24.73 14.32 15.16
C ARG A 11 -25.18 15.48 16.05
N ARG A 12 -24.37 16.53 16.20
CA ARG A 12 -24.73 17.70 17.04
C ARG A 12 -25.78 18.60 16.38
N ASN A 13 -25.84 18.66 15.05
CA ASN A 13 -26.71 19.58 14.33
C ASN A 13 -27.38 18.97 13.08
N ILE A 14 -27.34 17.65 12.93
CA ILE A 14 -27.83 16.91 11.74
C ILE A 14 -29.26 17.28 11.37
N LYS A 15 -30.16 17.50 12.34
CA LYS A 15 -31.55 17.90 12.10
C LYS A 15 -31.72 19.35 11.61
N THR A 16 -30.67 20.14 11.66
CA THR A 16 -30.68 21.55 11.22
C THR A 16 -29.86 21.76 9.96
N ARG A 17 -28.76 21.02 9.80
CA ARG A 17 -27.88 21.13 8.64
C ARG A 17 -26.99 19.90 8.43
N GLN A 18 -26.61 19.66 7.19
CA GLN A 18 -25.58 18.67 6.83
C GLN A 18 -24.67 19.23 5.73
N MET A 19 -23.39 19.39 6.02
CA MET A 19 -22.40 19.84 5.02
C MET A 19 -22.13 18.73 4.00
N LEU A 20 -22.08 19.08 2.73
CA LEU A 20 -21.74 18.20 1.62
C LEU A 20 -20.23 18.30 1.30
N PRO A 21 -19.61 17.24 0.76
CA PRO A 21 -18.19 17.24 0.42
C PRO A 21 -17.81 18.30 -0.62
N ALA A 22 -16.56 18.76 -0.60
CA ALA A 22 -16.06 19.79 -1.53
C ALA A 22 -16.30 19.46 -3.01
N PHE A 23 -16.08 18.20 -3.43
CA PHE A 23 -16.30 17.77 -4.81
C PHE A 23 -17.75 17.92 -5.29
N PHE A 24 -18.74 17.94 -4.38
CA PHE A 24 -20.13 18.23 -4.70
C PHE A 24 -20.28 19.66 -5.25
N THR A 25 -19.48 20.59 -4.74
CA THR A 25 -19.49 22.01 -5.11
C THR A 25 -18.82 22.26 -6.46
N GLU A 26 -17.79 21.48 -6.81
CA GLU A 26 -16.94 21.72 -7.98
C GLU A 26 -17.46 21.08 -9.28
N ARG A 27 -18.14 19.92 -9.18
CA ARG A 27 -18.54 19.14 -10.37
C ARG A 27 -20.03 18.92 -10.50
N LEU A 28 -20.79 19.12 -9.42
CA LEU A 28 -22.16 18.62 -9.28
C LEU A 28 -23.14 19.69 -8.83
N TYR A 29 -22.68 20.94 -8.79
CA TYR A 29 -23.48 22.09 -8.42
C TYR A 29 -24.76 22.09 -9.27
N PRO A 30 -25.94 21.87 -8.66
CA PRO A 30 -27.18 21.93 -9.40
C PRO A 30 -27.34 23.35 -9.96
N LYS A 31 -27.89 23.49 -11.18
CA LYS A 31 -28.18 24.83 -11.74
C LYS A 31 -29.07 25.67 -10.81
N ASN A 32 -29.84 24.98 -9.96
CA ASN A 32 -30.71 25.55 -8.95
C ASN A 32 -30.10 25.38 -7.55
N ASN A 33 -30.45 26.24 -6.59
CA ASN A 33 -30.00 26.14 -5.19
C ASN A 33 -30.74 25.06 -4.38
N TRP A 34 -31.18 23.97 -5.02
CA TRP A 34 -31.91 22.87 -4.38
C TRP A 34 -31.65 21.55 -5.09
N ILE A 35 -31.88 20.43 -4.39
CA ILE A 35 -31.89 19.06 -4.92
C ILE A 35 -33.12 18.31 -4.43
N TYR A 36 -33.45 17.22 -5.11
CA TYR A 36 -34.42 16.25 -4.63
C TYR A 36 -33.73 15.10 -3.90
N LEU A 37 -34.25 14.74 -2.73
CA LEU A 37 -33.85 13.56 -1.97
C LEU A 37 -35.01 12.55 -1.93
N ILE A 38 -34.70 11.29 -2.15
CA ILE A 38 -35.61 10.16 -1.94
C ILE A 38 -34.97 9.17 -0.98
N HIS A 39 -35.79 8.47 -0.21
CA HIS A 39 -35.36 7.38 0.67
C HIS A 39 -36.16 6.12 0.36
N ASN A 40 -35.97 5.05 1.15
CA ASN A 40 -36.61 3.76 0.97
C ASN A 40 -38.15 3.77 0.87
N LYS A 41 -38.86 4.77 1.39
CA LYS A 41 -40.33 4.88 1.26
C LYS A 41 -40.78 5.53 -0.04
N GLY A 42 -39.85 5.95 -0.90
CA GLY A 42 -40.14 6.53 -2.22
C GLY A 42 -40.62 7.99 -2.22
N THR A 43 -40.80 8.62 -1.05
CA THR A 43 -41.19 10.04 -0.95
C THR A 43 -40.06 10.94 -1.46
N LYS A 44 -40.41 11.88 -2.35
CA LYS A 44 -39.47 12.84 -2.95
C LYS A 44 -39.54 14.18 -2.24
N HIS A 45 -38.43 14.60 -1.64
CA HIS A 45 -38.31 15.85 -0.89
C HIS A 45 -37.45 16.86 -1.65
N LYS A 46 -37.94 18.08 -1.82
CA LYS A 46 -37.14 19.18 -2.37
C LYS A 46 -36.37 19.87 -1.25
N VAL A 47 -35.05 19.71 -1.22
CA VAL A 47 -34.17 20.22 -0.17
C VAL A 47 -33.29 21.34 -0.70
N TYR A 48 -33.29 22.47 0.00
CA TYR A 48 -32.50 23.64 -0.38
C TYR A 48 -31.04 23.52 0.07
N LEU A 49 -30.15 24.12 -0.71
CA LEU A 49 -28.72 24.17 -0.48
C LEU A 49 -28.29 25.59 -0.13
N LYS A 50 -27.46 25.72 0.90
CA LYS A 50 -26.84 26.99 1.31
C LYS A 50 -25.32 26.83 1.37
N LYS A 51 -24.58 27.82 0.88
CA LYS A 51 -23.12 27.85 1.03
C LYS A 51 -22.75 28.38 2.43
N LEU A 52 -22.03 27.58 3.21
CA LEU A 52 -21.51 27.91 4.53
C LEU A 52 -20.04 27.49 4.59
N ASP A 53 -19.15 28.40 4.98
CA ASP A 53 -17.70 28.16 5.10
C ASP A 53 -17.08 27.52 3.84
N GLY A 54 -17.52 27.94 2.66
CA GLY A 54 -17.03 27.41 1.38
C GLY A 54 -17.73 26.14 0.88
N HIS A 55 -18.52 25.46 1.72
CA HIS A 55 -19.19 24.20 1.40
C HIS A 55 -20.70 24.35 1.17
N LEU A 56 -21.25 23.57 0.24
CA LEU A 56 -22.69 23.42 0.14
C LEU A 56 -23.24 22.61 1.31
N THR A 57 -24.34 23.08 1.88
CA THR A 57 -24.94 22.52 3.07
C THR A 57 -26.43 22.30 2.82
N LEU A 58 -26.90 21.06 3.07
CA LEU A 58 -28.33 20.75 3.15
C LEU A 58 -28.89 21.47 4.37
N TYR A 59 -29.87 22.32 4.15
CA TYR A 59 -30.38 23.22 5.17
C TYR A 59 -31.83 23.56 4.82
N SER A 60 -32.75 23.38 5.76
CA SER A 60 -34.12 23.95 5.82
C SER A 60 -35.04 23.02 6.63
N HIS A 61 -36.32 23.38 6.74
CA HIS A 61 -37.35 22.51 7.31
C HIS A 61 -37.47 21.20 6.51
N GLU A 62 -37.35 21.24 5.18
CA GLU A 62 -37.48 20.08 4.30
C GLU A 62 -36.37 19.04 4.50
N TRP A 63 -35.14 19.47 4.86
CA TRP A 63 -34.07 18.54 5.24
C TRP A 63 -34.42 17.78 6.53
N LYS A 64 -34.95 18.50 7.52
CA LYS A 64 -35.38 17.88 8.78
C LYS A 64 -36.52 16.89 8.53
N THR A 65 -37.52 17.29 7.74
CA THR A 65 -38.65 16.43 7.37
C THR A 65 -38.18 15.17 6.65
N PHE A 66 -37.27 15.29 5.68
CA PHE A 66 -36.65 14.14 5.02
C PHE A 66 -36.03 13.15 6.03
N LEU A 67 -35.23 13.64 6.98
CA LEU A 67 -34.61 12.79 8.00
C LEU A 67 -35.65 12.14 8.92
N ASP A 68 -36.64 12.89 9.39
CA ASP A 68 -37.67 12.37 10.29
C ASP A 68 -38.53 11.29 9.59
N GLU A 69 -38.85 11.47 8.30
CA GLU A 69 -39.63 10.50 7.51
C GLU A 69 -38.83 9.26 7.08
N SER A 70 -37.52 9.41 6.89
CA SER A 70 -36.62 8.30 6.54
C SER A 70 -36.57 7.20 7.59
N GLY A 71 -36.80 7.54 8.87
CA GLY A 71 -36.73 6.60 9.98
C GLY A 71 -35.31 6.11 10.28
N TYR A 72 -34.27 6.86 9.89
CA TYR A 72 -32.88 6.55 10.22
C TYR A 72 -32.61 6.76 11.72
N MET A 73 -32.25 5.70 12.42
CA MET A 73 -31.92 5.71 13.85
C MET A 73 -30.46 5.32 14.07
N ASN A 74 -29.77 6.03 14.98
CA ASN A 74 -28.38 5.76 15.37
C ASN A 74 -27.35 5.72 14.22
N PHE A 75 -27.59 6.48 13.15
CA PHE A 75 -26.66 6.56 12.02
C PHE A 75 -25.46 7.49 12.31
N SER A 76 -24.36 7.26 11.61
CA SER A 76 -23.10 8.02 11.66
C SER A 76 -22.67 8.49 10.27
N MET A 77 -23.19 7.87 9.21
CA MET A 77 -22.87 8.15 7.82
C MET A 77 -24.14 8.18 6.97
N LEU A 78 -24.17 9.07 5.99
CA LEU A 78 -25.20 9.17 4.94
C LEU A 78 -24.57 8.83 3.60
N HIS A 79 -25.27 8.09 2.76
CA HIS A 79 -24.83 7.68 1.43
C HIS A 79 -25.80 8.21 0.39
N PHE A 80 -25.30 9.09 -0.46
CA PHE A 80 -26.04 9.71 -1.55
C PHE A 80 -25.73 8.98 -2.85
N ILE A 81 -26.76 8.60 -3.58
CA ILE A 81 -26.69 7.92 -4.88
C ILE A 81 -27.45 8.78 -5.87
N ARG A 82 -26.78 9.29 -6.90
CA ARG A 82 -27.41 10.12 -7.91
C ARG A 82 -28.21 9.25 -8.87
N GLU A 83 -29.53 9.41 -8.86
CA GLU A 83 -30.47 8.73 -9.76
C GLU A 83 -30.73 9.59 -11.02
N GLU A 84 -30.82 10.91 -10.86
CA GLU A 84 -30.98 11.88 -11.96
C GLU A 84 -30.13 13.14 -11.68
N PRO A 85 -30.01 14.11 -12.61
CA PRO A 85 -29.16 15.28 -12.41
C PRO A 85 -29.36 16.01 -11.06
N ASP A 86 -30.61 16.17 -10.62
CA ASP A 86 -30.95 16.84 -9.36
C ASP A 86 -31.62 15.89 -8.35
N LEU A 87 -31.60 14.57 -8.56
CA LEU A 87 -32.26 13.58 -7.70
C LEU A 87 -31.26 12.61 -7.09
N TYR A 88 -31.32 12.47 -5.77
CA TYR A 88 -30.47 11.56 -5.00
C TYR A 88 -31.31 10.62 -4.16
N TYR A 89 -31.06 9.32 -4.27
CA TYR A 89 -31.43 8.37 -3.23
C TYR A 89 -30.43 8.47 -2.08
N VAL A 90 -30.93 8.53 -0.85
CA VAL A 90 -30.08 8.65 0.34
C VAL A 90 -30.39 7.51 1.30
N THR A 91 -29.39 6.71 1.65
CA THR A 91 -29.44 5.73 2.75
C THR A 91 -28.48 6.13 3.87
N ALA A 92 -28.49 5.42 5.01
CA ALA A 92 -27.67 5.75 6.17
C ALA A 92 -27.03 4.50 6.79
N TYR A 93 -25.89 4.66 7.45
CA TYR A 93 -25.18 3.59 8.14
C TYR A 93 -24.86 3.99 9.58
N ASN A 94 -24.90 3.05 10.52
CA ASN A 94 -24.52 3.27 11.91
C ASN A 94 -23.01 3.25 12.13
N ASP A 95 -22.54 3.48 13.37
CA ASP A 95 -21.11 3.51 13.70
C ASP A 95 -20.40 2.21 13.33
N TYR A 96 -21.09 1.08 13.41
CA TYR A 96 -20.59 -0.25 13.06
C TYR A 96 -20.74 -0.57 11.56
N GLY A 97 -21.22 0.41 10.78
CA GLY A 97 -21.40 0.35 9.33
C GLY A 97 -22.48 -0.60 8.83
N PHE A 98 -23.42 -0.99 9.70
CA PHE A 98 -24.68 -1.60 9.26
C PHE A 98 -25.60 -0.53 8.67
N GLU A 99 -26.28 -0.87 7.57
CA GLU A 99 -27.27 0.00 6.94
C GLU A 99 -28.49 0.17 7.86
N CYS A 100 -28.85 1.42 8.15
CA CYS A 100 -30.07 1.78 8.87
C CYS A 100 -31.25 1.74 7.88
N ASN A 101 -32.35 1.04 8.20
CA ASN A 101 -33.61 1.02 7.44
C ASN A 101 -33.46 1.32 5.94
N GLY A 102 -32.60 0.56 5.25
CA GLY A 102 -32.35 0.65 3.81
C GLY A 102 -32.87 -0.59 3.07
N TYR A 103 -32.74 -0.59 1.74
CA TYR A 103 -32.91 -1.64 0.71
C TYR A 103 -33.69 -2.97 0.99
N ASN A 104 -34.62 -3.04 1.93
CA ASN A 104 -35.28 -4.31 2.25
C ASN A 104 -36.43 -4.70 1.30
N ASP A 105 -36.87 -3.82 0.38
CA ASP A 105 -38.01 -4.07 -0.54
C ASP A 105 -37.76 -3.73 -2.02
N VAL A 106 -36.52 -3.50 -2.46
CA VAL A 106 -36.21 -3.27 -3.89
C VAL A 106 -35.19 -4.32 -4.34
N GLY A 107 -35.66 -5.30 -5.12
CA GLY A 107 -34.98 -6.57 -5.40
C GLY A 107 -33.51 -6.56 -5.89
N ASP A 108 -32.90 -7.74 -5.80
CA ASP A 108 -31.61 -8.21 -6.36
C ASP A 108 -30.39 -7.25 -6.30
N ARG A 109 -30.28 -6.42 -5.26
CA ARG A 109 -29.07 -5.62 -4.99
C ARG A 109 -28.44 -5.99 -3.65
N GLN A 110 -27.17 -6.44 -3.70
CA GLN A 110 -26.38 -6.91 -2.55
C GLN A 110 -26.22 -5.84 -1.45
N GLN A 111 -26.45 -6.22 -0.19
CA GLN A 111 -26.18 -5.42 1.01
C GLN A 111 -24.69 -5.05 1.09
N ARG A 112 -24.38 -3.80 1.44
CA ARG A 112 -23.02 -3.30 1.63
C ARG A 112 -22.83 -2.83 3.07
N CYS A 113 -21.96 -3.50 3.84
CA CYS A 113 -21.58 -3.05 5.19
C CYS A 113 -20.29 -2.21 5.14
N MET A 114 -20.22 -1.14 5.93
CA MET A 114 -18.96 -0.46 6.28
C MET A 114 -18.38 -1.06 7.56
N LEU A 115 -17.06 -1.00 7.78
CA LEU A 115 -16.40 -1.46 9.02
C LEU A 115 -15.66 -0.29 9.67
N THR A 116 -15.82 -0.09 10.98
CA THR A 116 -14.96 0.76 11.82
C THR A 116 -14.41 -0.08 12.98
N LEU A 117 -13.15 0.14 13.34
CA LEU A 117 -12.42 -0.55 14.40
C LEU A 117 -12.02 0.50 15.44
N ASP A 118 -12.51 0.38 16.67
CA ASP A 118 -11.92 1.07 17.82
C ASP A 118 -12.09 0.26 19.11
N SER A 119 -11.02 0.32 19.92
CA SER A 119 -10.83 -0.13 21.31
C SER A 119 -10.39 -1.57 21.59
N ILE A 120 -9.07 -1.80 21.76
CA ILE A 120 -8.50 -2.74 22.76
C ILE A 120 -7.13 -2.20 23.27
N LYS A 121 -6.93 -2.24 24.59
CA LYS A 121 -5.66 -2.03 25.31
C LYS A 121 -4.93 -3.37 25.56
N ASP A 122 -3.61 -3.23 25.67
CA ASP A 122 -2.51 -4.21 25.71
C ASP A 122 -2.62 -5.45 26.62
N ALA A 123 -1.88 -6.50 26.21
CA ALA A 123 -1.01 -7.28 27.11
C ALA A 123 0.08 -8.08 26.33
N ASP A 124 1.35 -7.80 26.68
CA ASP A 124 2.61 -8.55 26.40
C ASP A 124 2.56 -10.02 26.90
N ALA A 125 3.43 -11.00 26.60
CA ALA A 125 4.85 -11.07 26.23
C ALA A 125 5.20 -12.49 25.64
N PRO A 126 6.46 -12.81 25.25
CA PRO A 126 6.78 -13.74 24.16
C PRO A 126 7.28 -15.15 24.57
N ALA A 127 7.26 -16.09 23.62
CA ALA A 127 8.11 -17.29 23.66
C ALA A 127 8.79 -17.57 22.30
N ARG A 128 10.13 -17.68 22.33
CA ARG A 128 10.99 -18.12 21.22
C ARG A 128 10.95 -19.66 21.09
N SER A 129 10.74 -20.19 19.89
CA SER A 129 11.66 -21.14 19.19
C SER A 129 10.99 -22.02 18.11
N SER A 130 11.68 -22.04 16.96
CA SER A 130 11.63 -22.83 15.72
C SER A 130 10.30 -23.44 15.23
N LEU A 131 9.80 -22.88 14.13
CA LEU A 131 9.02 -23.60 13.11
C LEU A 131 9.96 -24.55 12.33
N ALA A 132 9.41 -25.62 11.77
CA ALA A 132 10.11 -26.81 11.24
C ALA A 132 11.33 -26.50 10.35
N LYS A 133 12.41 -27.30 10.48
CA LYS A 133 13.65 -27.17 9.71
C LYS A 133 13.43 -27.60 8.24
N PRO A 134 13.45 -26.68 7.24
CA PRO A 134 13.61 -27.08 5.84
C PRO A 134 15.02 -27.65 5.61
N ASN A 135 15.16 -28.52 4.60
CA ASN A 135 16.45 -29.07 4.22
C ASN A 135 17.46 -27.96 3.91
N HIS A 136 18.71 -28.16 4.33
CA HIS A 136 19.81 -27.20 4.22
C HIS A 136 20.01 -26.70 2.79
N ILE A 137 19.70 -25.43 2.55
CA ILE A 137 20.30 -24.68 1.45
C ILE A 137 21.66 -24.23 1.96
N ASN A 138 22.74 -24.77 1.39
CA ASN A 138 24.09 -24.25 1.60
C ASN A 138 24.34 -23.14 0.58
N GLY A 139 24.12 -21.90 0.99
CA GLY A 139 24.43 -20.72 0.18
C GLY A 139 23.24 -19.80 -0.06
N GLY A 140 23.53 -18.63 -0.60
CA GLY A 140 22.53 -17.69 -1.07
C GLY A 140 22.05 -18.03 -2.48
N PHE A 141 20.98 -17.36 -2.89
CA PHE A 141 20.47 -17.43 -4.25
C PHE A 141 19.96 -16.06 -4.68
N SER A 142 19.66 -15.90 -5.97
CA SER A 142 19.26 -14.63 -6.55
C SER A 142 18.17 -14.84 -7.59
N LEU A 143 17.27 -13.88 -7.71
CA LEU A 143 16.13 -13.92 -8.63
C LEU A 143 16.00 -12.56 -9.33
N ASP A 144 15.35 -12.58 -10.48
CA ASP A 144 14.90 -11.36 -11.13
C ASP A 144 13.82 -10.68 -10.30
N LEU A 145 13.99 -9.38 -10.10
CA LEU A 145 13.00 -8.46 -9.57
C LEU A 145 12.55 -7.57 -10.74
N ILE A 146 11.40 -7.91 -11.30
CA ILE A 146 10.89 -7.36 -12.54
C ILE A 146 10.04 -6.13 -12.21
N ASP A 147 10.44 -4.96 -12.70
CA ASP A 147 9.65 -3.74 -12.59
C ASP A 147 8.30 -3.93 -13.31
N ARG A 148 7.19 -3.56 -12.67
CA ARG A 148 5.82 -3.75 -13.16
C ARG A 148 5.63 -3.17 -14.56
N ASP A 149 6.23 -2.02 -14.82
CA ASP A 149 6.03 -1.25 -16.04
C ASP A 149 7.14 -1.52 -17.08
N SER A 150 8.00 -2.52 -16.83
CA SER A 150 8.98 -3.06 -17.80
C SER A 150 8.33 -3.99 -18.83
N PRO A 151 8.78 -4.02 -20.10
CA PRO A 151 8.33 -4.99 -21.11
C PRO A 151 8.43 -6.48 -20.71
N GLN A 152 9.25 -6.82 -19.71
CA GLN A 152 9.37 -8.19 -19.20
C GLN A 152 8.26 -8.58 -18.21
N SER A 153 7.51 -7.59 -17.71
CA SER A 153 6.43 -7.80 -16.77
C SER A 153 5.18 -8.32 -17.48
N PRO A 154 4.48 -9.33 -16.93
CA PRO A 154 3.16 -9.72 -17.44
C PRO A 154 2.09 -8.64 -17.21
N LEU A 155 2.37 -7.63 -16.40
CA LEU A 155 1.51 -6.46 -16.16
C LEU A 155 1.81 -5.31 -17.14
N TYR A 156 2.79 -5.47 -18.03
CA TYR A 156 3.14 -4.44 -19.00
C TYR A 156 2.01 -4.22 -20.00
N ASN A 157 1.37 -3.05 -19.94
CA ASN A 157 0.37 -2.66 -20.92
C ASN A 157 0.99 -1.83 -22.05
N PRO A 158 1.33 -2.37 -23.24
CA PRO A 158 2.03 -1.63 -24.30
C PRO A 158 1.27 -0.40 -24.84
N THR A 159 -0.03 -0.28 -24.57
CA THR A 159 -0.85 0.87 -25.03
C THR A 159 -0.58 2.16 -24.25
N TYR A 160 -0.03 2.06 -23.03
CA TYR A 160 0.27 3.23 -22.23
C TYR A 160 1.56 3.88 -22.72
N ALA A 161 1.49 5.19 -22.99
CA ALA A 161 2.68 5.98 -23.17
C ALA A 161 3.48 6.02 -21.85
N GLN A 162 4.77 6.28 -21.96
CA GLN A 162 5.69 6.28 -20.83
C GLN A 162 5.21 7.15 -19.66
N PHE A 163 4.77 8.38 -19.93
CA PHE A 163 4.31 9.31 -18.90
C PHE A 163 2.97 8.87 -18.28
N ASP A 164 2.11 8.16 -19.03
CA ASP A 164 0.87 7.61 -18.49
C ASP A 164 1.15 6.46 -17.51
N ARG A 165 2.16 5.62 -17.79
CA ARG A 165 2.63 4.61 -16.82
C ARG A 165 3.09 5.25 -15.53
N LEU A 166 3.87 6.32 -15.64
CA LEU A 166 4.36 7.05 -14.48
C LEU A 166 3.21 7.65 -13.66
N LYS A 167 2.21 8.25 -14.30
CA LYS A 167 1.00 8.76 -13.63
C LYS A 167 0.26 7.67 -12.86
N GLU A 168 0.11 6.48 -13.47
CA GLU A 168 -0.49 5.34 -12.78
C GLU A 168 0.38 4.81 -11.62
N ALA A 169 1.70 4.79 -11.77
CA ALA A 169 2.63 4.40 -10.71
C ALA A 169 2.55 5.33 -9.50
N LEU A 170 2.43 6.64 -9.75
CA LEU A 170 2.21 7.62 -8.69
C LEU A 170 0.87 7.44 -7.99
N ARG A 171 -0.20 7.22 -8.76
CA ARG A 171 -1.53 6.94 -8.18
C ARG A 171 -1.51 5.70 -7.28
N ARG A 172 -0.80 4.65 -7.69
CA ARG A 172 -0.58 3.44 -6.87
C ARG A 172 0.21 3.76 -5.61
N SER A 173 1.29 4.53 -5.74
CA SER A 173 2.15 4.94 -4.62
C SER A 173 1.38 5.72 -3.54
N THR A 174 0.54 6.69 -3.91
CA THR A 174 -0.27 7.47 -2.96
C THR A 174 -1.31 6.60 -2.25
N SER A 175 -1.95 5.70 -2.99
CA SER A 175 -2.87 4.70 -2.43
C SER A 175 -2.17 3.79 -1.43
N ARG A 176 -0.96 3.33 -1.77
CA ARG A 176 -0.13 2.48 -0.92
C ARG A 176 0.31 3.18 0.36
N ALA A 177 0.80 4.41 0.28
CA ALA A 177 1.20 5.19 1.45
C ALA A 177 0.05 5.35 2.46
N SER A 178 -1.15 5.64 1.95
CA SER A 178 -2.37 5.73 2.78
C SER A 178 -2.73 4.39 3.43
N HIS A 179 -2.64 3.28 2.67
CA HIS A 179 -2.91 1.94 3.17
C HIS A 179 -1.93 1.52 4.27
N LEU A 180 -0.62 1.74 4.07
CA LEU A 180 0.41 1.43 5.06
C LEU A 180 0.22 2.22 6.34
N SER A 181 -0.11 3.51 6.22
CA SER A 181 -0.35 4.39 7.37
C SER A 181 -1.52 3.90 8.22
N LYS A 182 -2.63 3.52 7.57
CA LYS A 182 -3.78 2.93 8.26
C LYS A 182 -3.41 1.65 9.00
N ARG A 183 -2.63 0.75 8.37
CA ARG A 183 -2.18 -0.49 8.99
C ARG A 183 -1.14 -0.28 10.10
N ALA A 184 -0.37 0.80 10.03
CA ALA A 184 0.57 1.21 11.06
C ALA A 184 -0.12 1.94 12.24
N GLY A 185 -1.45 2.08 12.24
CA GLY A 185 -2.21 2.70 13.32
C GLY A 185 -2.28 4.24 13.25
N PHE A 186 -1.87 4.85 12.14
CA PHE A 186 -2.03 6.30 11.93
C PHE A 186 -3.42 6.60 11.37
N SER A 187 -4.21 7.38 12.12
CA SER A 187 -5.50 7.92 11.67
C SER A 187 -5.35 9.40 11.41
N SER A 188 -5.32 9.83 10.14
CA SER A 188 -5.34 11.25 9.83
C SER A 188 -6.78 11.77 9.85
N ASN A 189 -7.00 12.94 10.48
CA ASN A 189 -8.29 13.63 10.47
C ASN A 189 -8.56 14.37 9.13
N ASN A 190 -7.57 14.44 8.23
CA ASN A 190 -7.59 15.29 7.03
C ASN A 190 -7.32 14.57 5.70
N ALA A 191 -6.99 13.26 5.67
CA ALA A 191 -6.84 12.55 4.39
C ALA A 191 -8.15 11.83 4.04
N SER A 192 -9.03 12.52 3.32
CA SER A 192 -10.13 11.89 2.59
C SER A 192 -9.60 11.15 1.35
N PHE A 193 -8.69 10.19 1.55
CA PHE A 193 -8.27 9.28 0.49
C PHE A 193 -8.88 7.91 0.77
N ASN A 194 -10.07 7.70 0.19
CA ASN A 194 -10.61 6.36 -0.04
C ASN A 194 -9.73 5.66 -1.08
N ALA A 195 -8.56 5.22 -0.65
CA ALA A 195 -7.80 4.22 -1.38
C ALA A 195 -8.63 2.93 -1.32
N ASN A 196 -9.36 2.63 -2.39
CA ASN A 196 -9.81 1.25 -2.64
C ASN A 196 -8.57 0.37 -2.50
N ILE A 197 -8.56 -0.46 -1.47
CA ILE A 197 -7.42 -1.31 -1.09
C ILE A 197 -7.31 -2.41 -2.14
N SER A 198 -6.71 -2.12 -3.28
CA SER A 198 -6.32 -3.16 -4.21
C SER A 198 -5.01 -3.78 -3.72
N ALA A 199 -4.91 -5.10 -3.73
CA ALA A 199 -3.61 -5.76 -3.69
C ALA A 199 -2.89 -5.69 -5.07
N GLY A 200 -3.32 -4.74 -5.93
CA GLY A 200 -2.71 -4.36 -7.21
C GLY A 200 -1.68 -3.22 -7.11
N LEU A 201 -1.17 -2.91 -5.91
CA LEU A 201 -0.29 -1.76 -5.65
C LEU A 201 1.21 -2.12 -5.58
N GLY A 202 1.60 -3.24 -6.19
CA GLY A 202 3.01 -3.66 -6.24
C GLY A 202 3.74 -3.05 -7.42
N GLU A 203 4.99 -2.63 -7.21
CA GLU A 203 5.85 -2.09 -8.28
C GLU A 203 6.82 -3.13 -8.82
N TYR A 204 7.04 -4.22 -8.09
CA TYR A 204 7.97 -5.27 -8.49
C TYR A 204 7.35 -6.67 -8.39
N LEU A 205 7.70 -7.51 -9.36
CA LEU A 205 7.30 -8.91 -9.43
C LEU A 205 8.52 -9.83 -9.37
N MET A 206 8.32 -11.04 -8.87
CA MET A 206 9.29 -12.12 -9.08
C MET A 206 8.58 -13.43 -9.39
N SER A 207 9.33 -14.34 -10.02
CA SER A 207 8.82 -15.67 -10.34
C SER A 207 9.42 -16.73 -9.41
N ILE A 208 8.54 -17.52 -8.82
CA ILE A 208 8.88 -18.72 -8.05
C ILE A 208 8.09 -19.90 -8.61
N LYS A 209 8.33 -21.12 -8.12
CA LYS A 209 7.41 -22.24 -8.36
C LYS A 209 6.89 -22.82 -7.06
N ILE A 210 5.66 -23.31 -7.06
CA ILE A 210 5.01 -23.92 -5.90
C ILE A 210 4.48 -25.30 -6.31
N GLY A 211 4.65 -26.29 -5.43
CA GLY A 211 4.08 -27.62 -5.58
C GLY A 211 5.06 -28.70 -6.05
N THR A 212 4.57 -29.94 -6.08
CA THR A 212 5.26 -31.11 -6.62
C THR A 212 4.29 -31.91 -7.52
N PRO A 213 4.35 -31.78 -8.86
CA PRO A 213 5.38 -31.09 -9.63
C PRO A 213 5.33 -29.55 -9.52
N PRO A 214 6.44 -28.83 -9.78
CA PRO A 214 6.52 -27.38 -9.57
C PRO A 214 5.68 -26.59 -10.60
N VAL A 215 4.81 -25.71 -10.12
CA VAL A 215 3.98 -24.81 -10.95
C VAL A 215 4.48 -23.38 -10.82
N LYS A 216 4.72 -22.69 -11.94
CA LYS A 216 5.21 -21.30 -11.97
C LYS A 216 4.16 -20.34 -11.39
N VAL A 217 4.60 -19.48 -10.48
CA VAL A 217 3.81 -18.40 -9.86
C VAL A 217 4.59 -17.10 -10.07
N VAL A 218 3.91 -16.07 -10.59
CA VAL A 218 4.48 -14.72 -10.74
C VAL A 218 3.77 -13.82 -9.74
N GLY A 219 4.45 -13.51 -8.64
CA GLY A 219 3.87 -12.76 -7.54
C GLY A 219 4.45 -11.36 -7.43
N VAL A 220 3.62 -10.42 -6.98
CA VAL A 220 4.07 -9.10 -6.52
C VAL A 220 4.92 -9.28 -5.26
N VAL A 221 6.13 -8.72 -5.24
CA VAL A 221 7.03 -8.79 -4.09
C VAL A 221 6.70 -7.66 -3.14
N ASP A 222 6.43 -7.92 -1.86
CA ASP A 222 5.94 -6.88 -0.94
C ASP A 222 6.63 -6.90 0.44
N THR A 223 7.42 -5.87 0.75
CA THR A 223 8.12 -5.66 2.04
C THR A 223 7.20 -5.29 3.22
N ALA A 224 5.93 -5.04 2.96
CA ALA A 224 4.92 -4.60 3.92
C ALA A 224 3.76 -5.59 4.07
N VAL A 225 3.91 -6.81 3.54
CA VAL A 225 2.95 -7.92 3.69
C VAL A 225 3.70 -9.15 4.22
N ASP A 226 3.13 -9.79 5.23
CA ASP A 226 3.73 -11.01 5.79
C ASP A 226 3.33 -12.24 4.98
N LEU A 227 2.04 -12.47 4.75
CA LEU A 227 1.57 -13.70 4.11
C LEU A 227 1.84 -13.69 2.60
N THR A 228 2.66 -14.64 2.15
CA THR A 228 2.71 -15.02 0.73
C THR A 228 1.44 -15.80 0.36
N TRP A 229 0.78 -15.46 -0.74
CA TRP A 229 -0.42 -16.14 -1.21
C TRP A 229 -0.47 -16.22 -2.73
N ALA A 230 -1.18 -17.24 -3.23
CA ALA A 230 -1.41 -17.47 -4.66
C ALA A 230 -2.83 -18.00 -4.91
N GLN A 231 -3.37 -17.75 -6.11
CA GLN A 231 -4.72 -18.22 -6.45
C GLN A 231 -4.76 -19.74 -6.66
N CYS A 232 -5.79 -20.38 -6.08
CA CYS A 232 -5.95 -21.82 -6.02
C CYS A 232 -7.31 -22.28 -6.56
N LYS A 233 -7.37 -23.53 -7.04
CA LYS A 233 -8.63 -24.24 -7.29
C LYS A 233 -9.12 -24.98 -6.03
N PRO A 234 -10.44 -25.15 -5.83
CA PRO A 234 -11.52 -24.52 -6.61
C PRO A 234 -11.49 -23.00 -6.39
N CYS A 235 -11.76 -22.23 -7.44
CA CYS A 235 -11.91 -20.80 -7.28
C CYS A 235 -13.38 -20.40 -7.39
N VAL A 236 -13.85 -19.67 -6.39
CA VAL A 236 -15.20 -19.09 -6.32
C VAL A 236 -15.24 -17.83 -7.17
N HIS A 237 -14.44 -16.82 -6.81
CA HIS A 237 -14.23 -15.62 -7.62
C HIS A 237 -12.73 -15.37 -7.75
N CYS A 238 -12.18 -15.42 -8.95
CA CYS A 238 -10.77 -15.14 -9.21
C CYS A 238 -10.64 -14.21 -10.39
N TYR A 239 -9.66 -13.32 -10.30
CA TYR A 239 -9.23 -12.53 -11.44
C TYR A 239 -8.33 -13.36 -12.37
N LYS A 240 -8.21 -12.92 -13.61
CA LYS A 240 -7.36 -13.59 -14.62
C LYS A 240 -5.89 -13.42 -14.26
N GLN A 241 -5.10 -14.48 -14.43
CA GLN A 241 -3.65 -14.45 -14.22
C GLN A 241 -2.87 -15.09 -15.38
N VAL A 242 -1.58 -14.76 -15.51
CA VAL A 242 -0.67 -15.40 -16.45
C VAL A 242 -0.10 -16.65 -15.78
N GLY A 243 -0.49 -17.80 -16.32
CA GLY A 243 -0.14 -19.12 -15.78
C GLY A 243 -1.30 -19.79 -15.05
N PRO A 244 -1.24 -21.13 -14.84
CA PRO A 244 -2.34 -21.88 -14.25
C PRO A 244 -2.54 -21.52 -12.77
N LEU A 245 -3.80 -21.57 -12.32
CA LEU A 245 -4.11 -21.60 -10.90
C LEU A 245 -3.46 -22.83 -10.25
N LEU A 246 -3.02 -22.70 -9.00
CA LEU A 246 -2.54 -23.86 -8.26
C LEU A 246 -3.70 -24.83 -8.03
N VAL A 247 -3.47 -26.11 -8.27
CA VAL A 247 -4.46 -27.16 -8.02
C VAL A 247 -3.94 -27.99 -6.85
N PRO A 248 -4.45 -27.78 -5.62
CA PRO A 248 -3.97 -28.45 -4.42
C PRO A 248 -3.85 -29.97 -4.55
N SER A 249 -4.84 -30.62 -5.18
CA SER A 249 -4.87 -32.08 -5.38
C SER A 249 -3.78 -32.60 -6.33
N ASN A 250 -3.18 -31.74 -7.14
CA ASN A 250 -2.14 -32.12 -8.10
C ASN A 250 -0.73 -32.05 -7.49
N SER A 251 -0.59 -31.45 -6.31
CA SER A 251 0.70 -31.35 -5.63
C SER A 251 0.81 -32.43 -4.55
N SER A 252 1.77 -33.35 -4.70
CA SER A 252 2.01 -34.41 -3.72
C SER A 252 2.57 -33.90 -2.38
N THR A 253 2.98 -32.63 -2.32
CA THR A 253 3.50 -31.99 -1.11
C THR A 253 2.55 -30.96 -0.49
N TYR A 254 1.38 -30.73 -1.10
CA TYR A 254 0.38 -29.83 -0.55
C TYR A 254 -0.27 -30.41 0.71
N ARG A 255 -0.44 -29.56 1.73
CA ARG A 255 -1.26 -29.89 2.90
C ARG A 255 -1.92 -28.65 3.49
N ALA A 256 -3.25 -28.65 3.58
CA ALA A 256 -3.99 -27.61 4.28
C ALA A 256 -3.61 -27.60 5.78
N LEU A 257 -3.46 -26.42 6.36
CA LEU A 257 -3.16 -26.27 7.78
C LEU A 257 -4.43 -26.33 8.64
N SER A 258 -4.33 -27.01 9.78
CA SER A 258 -5.41 -27.00 10.76
C SER A 258 -5.37 -25.73 11.62
N CYS A 259 -6.48 -25.42 12.29
CA CYS A 259 -6.57 -24.26 13.17
C CYS A 259 -5.62 -24.30 14.37
N GLN A 260 -5.27 -25.49 14.86
CA GLN A 260 -4.34 -25.62 15.99
C GLN A 260 -2.88 -25.42 15.57
N SER A 261 -2.61 -25.37 14.26
CA SER A 261 -1.26 -25.19 13.74
C SER A 261 -0.66 -23.86 14.17
N LYS A 262 0.65 -23.85 14.42
CA LYS A 262 1.39 -22.64 14.78
C LYS A 262 1.27 -21.55 13.72
N GLY A 263 1.24 -21.94 12.44
CA GLY A 263 1.05 -21.00 11.32
C GLY A 263 -0.29 -20.28 11.38
N CYS A 264 -1.36 -21.01 11.70
CA CYS A 264 -2.69 -20.41 11.88
C CYS A 264 -2.71 -19.43 13.05
N LYS A 265 -2.16 -19.83 14.19
CA LYS A 265 -2.06 -18.97 15.39
C LYS A 265 -1.15 -17.75 15.22
N ALA A 266 -0.30 -17.76 14.19
CA ALA A 266 0.61 -16.68 13.86
C ALA A 266 0.03 -15.67 12.86
N LEU A 267 -1.13 -15.97 12.25
CA LEU A 267 -1.94 -14.93 11.63
C LEU A 267 -2.42 -13.96 12.70
N ASP A 268 -2.73 -12.73 12.27
CA ASP A 268 -3.32 -11.72 13.15
C ASP A 268 -4.50 -12.32 13.92
N LYS A 269 -4.55 -12.05 15.24
CA LYS A 269 -5.54 -12.65 16.18
C LYS A 269 -6.98 -12.34 15.77
N HIS A 270 -7.18 -11.31 14.94
CA HIS A 270 -8.46 -10.90 14.40
C HIS A 270 -8.94 -11.74 13.19
N GLN A 271 -8.10 -12.61 12.60
CA GLN A 271 -8.38 -13.32 11.34
C GLN A 271 -8.73 -14.82 11.49
N LEU A 272 -9.31 -15.28 12.60
CA LEU A 272 -9.53 -16.73 12.80
C LEU A 272 -10.99 -17.20 12.79
N PRO A 273 -11.67 -17.26 11.63
CA PRO A 273 -12.78 -18.18 11.45
C PRO A 273 -12.27 -19.51 10.88
N CYS A 274 -12.13 -20.51 11.74
CA CYS A 274 -12.01 -21.91 11.31
C CYS A 274 -13.23 -22.32 10.49
N ASP A 275 -13.03 -23.10 9.43
CA ASP A 275 -14.16 -23.78 8.81
C ASP A 275 -14.62 -24.98 9.66
N SER A 276 -15.79 -25.52 9.31
CA SER A 276 -16.37 -26.71 9.95
C SER A 276 -15.49 -27.95 9.81
N SER A 277 -14.49 -27.93 8.92
CA SER A 277 -13.53 -29.01 8.68
C SER A 277 -12.18 -28.79 9.39
N ASN A 278 -12.12 -27.84 10.34
CA ASN A 278 -10.92 -27.49 11.11
C ASN A 278 -9.75 -26.97 10.24
N LYS A 279 -10.02 -26.47 9.02
CA LYS A 279 -9.00 -25.81 8.19
C LYS A 279 -8.85 -24.35 8.61
N CYS A 280 -7.61 -23.91 8.66
CA CYS A 280 -7.27 -22.53 8.97
C CYS A 280 -7.61 -21.64 7.77
N ARG A 281 -8.60 -20.76 7.92
CA ARG A 281 -8.90 -19.74 6.92
C ARG A 281 -8.13 -18.47 7.19
N TYR A 282 -7.92 -17.70 6.13
CA TYR A 282 -7.40 -16.34 6.23
C TYR A 282 -8.23 -15.42 5.34
N GLU A 283 -8.29 -14.15 5.74
CA GLU A 283 -8.93 -13.09 4.98
C GLU A 283 -8.04 -11.85 5.06
N THR A 284 -7.56 -11.37 3.92
CA THR A 284 -6.71 -10.17 3.83
C THR A 284 -7.24 -9.24 2.75
N GLY A 285 -8.01 -8.25 3.17
CA GLY A 285 -8.73 -7.37 2.25
C GLY A 285 -9.75 -8.18 1.45
N TYR A 286 -9.56 -8.25 0.14
CA TYR A 286 -10.44 -8.99 -0.77
C TYR A 286 -9.94 -10.39 -1.14
N VAL A 287 -8.91 -10.89 -0.45
CA VAL A 287 -8.38 -12.25 -0.63
C VAL A 287 -8.87 -13.12 0.52
N LYS A 288 -9.55 -14.21 0.19
CA LYS A 288 -10.03 -15.22 1.13
C LYS A 288 -9.59 -16.60 0.69
N GLY A 289 -9.19 -17.42 1.65
CA GLY A 289 -8.74 -18.77 1.36
C GLY A 289 -8.40 -19.56 2.60
N ASN A 290 -7.65 -20.64 2.42
CA ASN A 290 -7.08 -21.39 3.54
C ASN A 290 -5.56 -21.31 3.54
N LEU A 291 -4.99 -21.32 4.74
CA LEU A 291 -3.56 -21.55 4.88
C LEU A 291 -3.23 -23.00 4.53
N ALA A 292 -2.11 -23.17 3.86
CA ALA A 292 -1.56 -24.47 3.51
C ALA A 292 -0.04 -24.43 3.60
N VAL A 293 0.57 -25.61 3.53
CA VAL A 293 1.99 -25.77 3.27
C VAL A 293 2.20 -26.46 1.94
N ASP A 294 3.26 -26.10 1.24
CA ASP A 294 3.72 -26.82 0.05
C ASP A 294 5.25 -26.66 -0.12
N THR A 295 5.82 -27.25 -1.18
CA THR A 295 7.21 -27.05 -1.58
C THR A 295 7.31 -25.82 -2.47
N PHE A 296 8.14 -24.85 -2.07
CA PHE A 296 8.49 -23.68 -2.87
C PHE A 296 9.82 -23.92 -3.57
N TRP A 297 9.96 -23.42 -4.79
CA TRP A 297 11.16 -23.56 -5.59
C TRP A 297 11.67 -22.18 -6.00
N PHE A 298 12.91 -21.88 -5.60
CA PHE A 298 13.63 -20.68 -5.99
C PHE A 298 14.72 -21.08 -6.99
N GLY A 299 14.45 -20.90 -8.28
CA GLY A 299 15.23 -21.52 -9.33
C GLY A 299 15.14 -23.04 -9.27
N SER A 300 16.28 -23.72 -9.08
CA SER A 300 16.37 -25.18 -8.89
C SER A 300 16.28 -25.60 -7.42
N THR A 301 16.17 -24.65 -6.48
CA THR A 301 16.31 -24.92 -5.05
C THR A 301 14.94 -25.15 -4.38
N PRO A 302 14.62 -26.36 -3.89
CA PRO A 302 13.38 -26.64 -3.19
C PRO A 302 13.45 -26.30 -1.70
N VAL A 303 12.38 -25.71 -1.18
CA VAL A 303 12.13 -25.49 0.24
C VAL A 303 10.79 -26.11 0.58
N LYS A 304 10.82 -27.15 1.40
CA LYS A 304 9.62 -27.90 1.80
C LYS A 304 8.89 -27.20 2.95
N ASN A 305 7.59 -27.48 3.05
CA ASN A 305 6.73 -27.07 4.15
C ASN A 305 6.62 -25.54 4.34
N VAL A 306 6.67 -24.78 3.24
CA VAL A 306 6.48 -23.33 3.27
C VAL A 306 4.99 -23.02 3.38
N ILE A 307 4.62 -22.30 4.42
CA ILE A 307 3.29 -21.79 4.70
C ILE A 307 2.95 -20.68 3.71
N PHE A 308 1.79 -20.79 3.09
CA PHE A 308 1.25 -19.79 2.18
C PHE A 308 -0.28 -19.78 2.21
N GLY A 309 -0.88 -18.69 1.72
CA GLY A 309 -2.31 -18.57 1.49
C GLY A 309 -2.71 -19.18 0.15
N CYS A 310 -3.60 -20.16 0.18
CA CYS A 310 -4.25 -20.71 -1.00
C CYS A 310 -5.56 -19.94 -1.21
N GLY A 311 -5.54 -18.94 -2.09
CA GLY A 311 -6.65 -18.00 -2.29
C GLY A 311 -7.74 -18.60 -3.19
N HIS A 312 -8.93 -18.77 -2.65
CA HIS A 312 -10.08 -19.37 -3.35
C HIS A 312 -11.13 -18.34 -3.77
N ASP A 313 -11.11 -17.17 -3.14
CA ASP A 313 -12.03 -16.08 -3.40
C ASP A 313 -11.24 -14.77 -3.31
N ASN A 314 -10.88 -14.24 -4.48
CA ASN A 314 -9.94 -13.15 -4.69
C ASN A 314 -10.66 -12.09 -5.56
N GLU A 315 -11.41 -11.22 -4.89
CA GLU A 315 -12.27 -10.21 -5.51
C GLU A 315 -11.61 -8.80 -5.54
N GLY A 316 -12.09 -7.91 -6.39
CA GLY A 316 -11.61 -6.53 -6.44
C GLY A 316 -10.63 -6.27 -7.58
N ALA A 317 -10.06 -5.06 -7.61
CA ALA A 317 -9.20 -4.57 -8.69
C ALA A 317 -7.79 -5.16 -8.59
N PHE A 318 -7.68 -6.48 -8.61
CA PHE A 318 -6.41 -7.15 -8.83
C PHE A 318 -5.99 -6.94 -10.29
N GLU A 319 -4.71 -6.66 -10.47
CA GLU A 319 -4.13 -6.48 -11.80
C GLU A 319 -4.21 -7.83 -12.52
N GLU A 320 -4.92 -7.85 -13.65
CA GLU A 320 -4.95 -9.02 -14.53
C GLU A 320 -3.50 -9.43 -14.82
N ASN A 321 -3.21 -10.74 -14.73
CA ASN A 321 -1.94 -11.38 -15.05
C ASN A 321 -0.99 -11.74 -13.89
N ALA A 322 -1.10 -11.14 -12.69
CA ALA A 322 -0.30 -11.57 -11.53
C ALA A 322 -0.93 -12.78 -10.81
N SER A 323 -0.13 -13.71 -10.27
CA SER A 323 -0.63 -14.92 -9.61
C SER A 323 -0.91 -14.77 -8.10
N GLY A 324 -0.51 -13.64 -7.50
CA GLY A 324 -0.65 -13.36 -6.06
C GLY A 324 0.44 -12.43 -5.53
N VAL A 325 0.77 -12.56 -4.23
CA VAL A 325 1.76 -11.75 -3.52
C VAL A 325 2.80 -12.63 -2.86
N ILE A 326 4.06 -12.20 -2.88
CA ILE A 326 5.17 -12.79 -2.15
C ILE A 326 5.58 -11.82 -1.04
N GLY A 327 5.15 -12.15 0.18
CA GLY A 327 5.31 -11.32 1.37
C GLY A 327 6.72 -11.42 1.97
N LEU A 328 7.43 -10.30 1.97
CA LEU A 328 8.75 -10.12 2.56
C LEU A 328 8.70 -9.33 3.88
N GLY A 329 7.52 -9.17 4.49
CA GLY A 329 7.34 -8.48 5.77
C GLY A 329 8.11 -9.11 6.94
N GLY A 330 8.17 -8.39 8.05
CA GLY A 330 8.90 -8.81 9.26
C GLY A 330 8.17 -9.82 10.14
N GLY A 331 6.89 -10.09 9.86
CA GLY A 331 6.02 -10.92 10.68
C GLY A 331 6.30 -12.42 10.61
N PRO A 332 5.71 -13.21 11.52
CA PRO A 332 6.08 -14.60 11.77
C PRO A 332 5.78 -15.57 10.62
N VAL A 333 4.79 -15.24 9.78
CA VAL A 333 4.41 -16.05 8.61
C VAL A 333 5.11 -15.61 7.32
N SER A 334 5.99 -14.60 7.37
CA SER A 334 6.68 -14.14 6.18
C SER A 334 7.66 -15.14 5.62
N ILE A 335 7.86 -15.12 4.29
CA ILE A 335 8.74 -16.08 3.63
C ILE A 335 10.18 -15.93 4.13
N ILE A 336 10.60 -14.71 4.47
CA ILE A 336 11.94 -14.45 5.03
C ILE A 336 12.13 -15.17 6.37
N LYS A 337 11.12 -15.15 7.25
CA LYS A 337 11.16 -15.86 8.54
C LYS A 337 11.08 -17.37 8.38
N GLN A 338 10.27 -17.85 7.45
CA GLN A 338 10.13 -19.28 7.18
C GLN A 338 11.42 -19.88 6.58
N LEU A 339 12.13 -19.12 5.76
CA LEU A 339 13.39 -19.51 5.14
C LEU A 339 14.62 -19.30 6.02
N ASP A 340 14.46 -18.84 7.27
CA ASP A 340 15.58 -18.40 8.13
C ASP A 340 16.73 -19.41 8.23
N SER A 341 16.43 -20.71 8.32
CA SER A 341 17.50 -21.72 8.38
C SER A 341 18.38 -21.78 7.11
N ALA A 342 17.80 -21.47 5.95
CA ALA A 342 18.45 -21.43 4.64
C ALA A 342 19.11 -20.07 4.35
N ILE A 343 18.39 -18.98 4.58
CA ILE A 343 18.82 -17.63 4.18
C ILE A 343 19.36 -16.80 5.34
N LYS A 344 19.41 -17.36 6.56
CA LYS A 344 19.87 -16.70 7.80
C LYS A 344 19.21 -15.34 8.04
N GLY A 345 17.93 -15.22 7.70
CA GLY A 345 17.14 -13.99 7.84
C GLY A 345 17.66 -12.81 7.02
N LYS A 346 18.37 -13.08 5.91
CA LYS A 346 19.00 -12.06 5.06
C LYS A 346 18.44 -12.06 3.65
N PHE A 347 18.09 -10.86 3.19
CA PHE A 347 17.79 -10.60 1.79
C PHE A 347 18.29 -9.20 1.41
N SER A 348 18.57 -8.96 0.14
CA SER A 348 18.93 -7.65 -0.38
C SER A 348 18.37 -7.47 -1.79
N TYR A 349 18.25 -6.24 -2.26
CA TYR A 349 17.91 -5.96 -3.65
C TYR A 349 18.72 -4.78 -4.17
N CYS A 350 18.81 -4.70 -5.50
CA CYS A 350 19.39 -3.57 -6.23
C CYS A 350 18.39 -3.14 -7.30
N LEU A 351 17.73 -1.99 -7.08
CA LEU A 351 16.73 -1.46 -8.01
C LEU A 351 17.41 -0.66 -9.12
N ILE A 352 17.13 -1.00 -10.38
CA ILE A 352 17.67 -0.26 -11.52
C ILE A 352 17.05 1.15 -11.63
N PRO A 353 17.76 2.12 -12.24
CA PRO A 353 17.23 3.45 -12.48
C PRO A 353 15.91 3.42 -13.23
N TYR A 354 15.09 4.44 -13.02
CA TYR A 354 13.90 4.64 -13.84
C TYR A 354 14.37 5.09 -15.23
N SER A 355 14.53 4.14 -16.15
CA SER A 355 15.01 4.45 -17.50
C SER A 355 13.85 4.65 -18.45
N ASN A 356 13.94 5.72 -19.23
CA ASN A 356 13.04 6.02 -20.33
C ASN A 356 13.22 5.07 -21.52
N ASN A 357 14.28 4.25 -21.50
CA ASN A 357 14.62 3.31 -22.56
C ASN A 357 14.25 1.89 -22.16
N ASN A 358 13.49 1.24 -23.04
CA ASN A 358 13.12 -0.18 -22.98
C ASN A 358 14.35 -1.08 -22.95
N THR A 359 14.99 -1.21 -21.80
CA THR A 359 16.07 -2.16 -21.59
C THR A 359 15.45 -3.48 -21.14
N ASN A 360 15.87 -4.59 -21.76
CA ASN A 360 15.54 -5.94 -21.31
C ASN A 360 16.31 -6.30 -20.02
N GLN A 361 16.54 -5.33 -19.13
CA GLN A 361 17.20 -5.54 -17.85
C GLN A 361 16.17 -5.59 -16.72
N THR A 362 16.45 -6.41 -15.73
CA THR A 362 15.67 -6.59 -14.50
C THR A 362 16.50 -6.13 -13.32
N SER A 363 15.81 -5.63 -12.29
CA SER A 363 16.45 -5.50 -10.96
C SER A 363 16.74 -6.90 -10.40
N LYS A 364 17.54 -6.97 -9.35
CA LYS A 364 17.89 -8.24 -8.71
C LYS A 364 17.51 -8.24 -7.25
N ILE A 365 17.09 -9.41 -6.76
CA ILE A 365 16.90 -9.69 -5.34
C ILE A 365 17.74 -10.91 -4.97
N HIS A 366 18.46 -10.81 -3.85
CA HIS A 366 19.37 -11.82 -3.35
C HIS A 366 18.92 -12.27 -1.95
N PHE A 367 19.18 -13.52 -1.63
CA PHE A 367 18.85 -14.14 -0.35
C PHE A 367 20.07 -14.86 0.22
N GLY A 368 20.14 -15.01 1.54
CA GLY A 368 21.19 -15.79 2.19
C GLY A 368 22.57 -15.14 2.06
N THR A 369 23.59 -15.92 1.72
CA THR A 369 24.96 -15.38 1.63
C THR A 369 25.15 -14.40 0.47
N HIS A 370 24.33 -14.50 -0.59
CA HIS A 370 24.34 -13.55 -1.71
C HIS A 370 23.76 -12.19 -1.31
N ALA A 371 22.96 -12.14 -0.24
CA ALA A 371 22.41 -10.90 0.27
C ALA A 371 23.38 -10.08 1.14
N ASN A 372 24.58 -10.61 1.42
CA ASN A 372 25.55 -9.93 2.26
C ASN A 372 26.11 -8.70 1.53
N ILE A 373 25.88 -7.53 2.09
CA ILE A 373 26.48 -6.28 1.64
C ILE A 373 27.71 -5.99 2.50
N ALA A 374 28.86 -5.82 1.84
CA ALA A 374 30.12 -5.48 2.48
C ALA A 374 31.00 -4.59 1.57
N GLY A 375 32.06 -4.07 2.17
CA GLY A 375 33.07 -3.26 1.48
C GLY A 375 32.99 -1.77 1.83
N PRO A 376 33.77 -0.94 1.12
CA PRO A 376 33.79 0.50 1.35
C PRO A 376 32.42 1.11 1.04
N ASN A 377 32.10 2.22 1.72
CA ASN A 377 30.89 3.02 1.55
C ASN A 377 29.57 2.31 1.94
N VAL A 378 29.65 1.15 2.60
CA VAL A 378 28.47 0.53 3.22
C VAL A 378 28.15 1.27 4.51
N VAL A 379 26.92 1.77 4.62
CA VAL A 379 26.37 2.34 5.85
C VAL A 379 25.26 1.45 6.37
N SER A 380 25.08 1.36 7.69
CA SER A 380 24.06 0.51 8.31
C SER A 380 23.29 1.25 9.39
N THR A 381 21.97 1.06 9.41
CA THR A 381 21.09 1.63 10.42
C THR A 381 20.24 0.54 11.10
N PRO A 382 19.91 0.66 12.39
CA PRO A 382 19.08 -0.33 13.08
C PRO A 382 17.65 -0.41 12.54
N LEU A 383 17.09 -1.62 12.55
CA LEU A 383 15.66 -1.87 12.37
C LEU A 383 14.94 -1.74 13.71
N ILE A 384 13.98 -0.82 13.79
CA ILE A 384 13.18 -0.59 14.98
C ILE A 384 11.99 -1.53 14.98
N LYS A 385 11.80 -2.24 16.09
CA LYS A 385 10.64 -3.13 16.27
C LYS A 385 9.44 -2.31 16.72
N LYS A 386 8.32 -2.43 16.01
CA LYS A 386 7.03 -1.88 16.40
C LYS A 386 5.93 -2.93 16.21
N ASP A 387 4.74 -2.62 16.70
CA ASP A 387 3.52 -3.38 16.41
C ASP A 387 2.68 -2.59 15.37
N PRO A 388 2.25 -3.22 14.26
CA PRO A 388 2.52 -4.60 13.86
C PRO A 388 3.99 -4.82 13.46
N SER A 389 4.52 -6.01 13.72
CA SER A 389 5.90 -6.40 13.35
C SER A 389 6.13 -6.60 11.85
N THR A 390 5.12 -6.33 11.03
CA THR A 390 5.16 -6.48 9.57
C THR A 390 6.13 -5.50 8.91
N PHE A 391 6.15 -4.24 9.37
CA PHE A 391 6.88 -3.18 8.67
C PHE A 391 8.32 -3.05 9.16
N TYR A 392 9.18 -2.60 8.24
CA TYR A 392 10.57 -2.26 8.54
C TYR A 392 10.67 -0.77 8.85
N TYR A 393 10.89 -0.45 10.12
CA TYR A 393 11.03 0.92 10.60
C TYR A 393 12.48 1.31 10.76
N LEU A 394 12.82 2.50 10.27
CA LEU A 394 14.10 3.17 10.49
C LEU A 394 13.89 4.42 11.33
N THR A 395 14.96 4.95 11.89
CA THR A 395 14.94 6.23 12.62
C THR A 395 15.66 7.28 11.78
N LEU A 396 14.90 8.18 11.16
CA LEU A 396 15.44 9.39 10.54
C LEU A 396 15.69 10.42 11.64
N GLU A 397 16.86 11.07 11.64
CA GLU A 397 17.23 12.10 12.63
C GLU A 397 17.25 13.49 12.00
N SER A 398 17.75 13.58 10.77
CA SER A 398 17.83 14.84 10.02
C SER A 398 18.00 14.59 8.53
N MET A 399 17.88 15.65 7.75
CA MET A 399 18.20 15.63 6.32
C MET A 399 19.22 16.71 6.00
N LEU A 400 20.15 16.46 5.09
CA LEU A 400 21.07 17.47 4.56
C LEU A 400 20.80 17.69 3.08
N VAL A 401 20.59 18.94 2.67
CA VAL A 401 20.56 19.35 1.26
C VAL A 401 21.92 19.92 0.91
N GLY A 402 22.77 19.11 0.27
CA GLY A 402 24.20 19.43 0.14
C GLY A 402 24.86 19.60 1.52
N LYS A 403 25.18 20.85 1.90
CA LYS A 403 25.74 21.20 3.22
C LYS A 403 24.73 21.81 4.19
N HIS A 404 23.50 22.06 3.75
CA HIS A 404 22.47 22.71 4.56
C HIS A 404 21.69 21.67 5.36
N ASN A 405 21.67 21.82 6.69
CA ASN A 405 20.95 20.92 7.57
C ASN A 405 19.47 21.33 7.69
N VAL A 406 18.58 20.41 7.31
CA VAL A 406 17.13 20.49 7.41
C VAL A 406 16.75 19.58 8.58
N SER A 407 16.56 20.15 9.79
CA SER A 407 16.01 19.40 10.94
C SER A 407 16.08 20.10 12.30
N THR A 408 17.05 21.00 12.55
CA THR A 408 17.49 21.25 13.94
C THR A 408 16.45 21.83 14.93
N GLN A 409 15.29 22.31 14.45
CA GLN A 409 14.32 23.03 15.29
C GLN A 409 13.09 22.21 15.68
N PHE A 410 12.82 21.08 15.02
CA PHE A 410 11.59 20.31 15.23
C PHE A 410 11.88 18.89 15.71
N PRO A 411 11.51 18.52 16.95
CA PRO A 411 11.69 17.16 17.42
C PRO A 411 10.72 16.22 16.68
N LEU A 412 11.24 15.15 16.07
CA LEU A 412 10.42 14.16 15.40
C LEU A 412 9.56 13.38 16.39
N SER A 413 8.30 13.16 16.01
CA SER A 413 7.36 12.32 16.73
C SER A 413 6.78 11.25 15.80
N PRO A 414 7.00 9.95 16.06
CA PRO A 414 7.80 9.40 17.15
C PRO A 414 9.32 9.69 17.00
N LYS A 415 10.08 9.57 18.09
CA LYS A 415 11.54 9.78 18.05
C LYS A 415 12.29 8.64 17.35
N GLU A 416 11.82 7.41 17.52
CA GLU A 416 12.40 6.21 16.89
C GLU A 416 11.39 5.52 15.97
N GLY A 417 11.90 4.88 14.94
CA GLY A 417 11.08 4.14 13.97
C GLY A 417 10.06 5.04 13.26
N ASN A 418 10.43 6.29 12.97
CA ASN A 418 9.55 7.33 12.49
C ASN A 418 9.31 7.31 10.97
N ILE A 419 9.99 6.42 10.27
CA ILE A 419 9.86 6.24 8.83
C ILE A 419 9.89 4.75 8.48
N ILE A 420 9.00 4.34 7.58
CA ILE A 420 8.95 2.97 7.05
C ILE A 420 9.82 2.93 5.78
N ILE A 421 10.69 1.92 5.62
CA ILE A 421 11.31 1.64 4.32
C ILE A 421 10.42 0.66 3.54
N ASP A 422 10.08 1.01 2.30
CA ASP A 422 9.20 0.18 1.49
C ASP A 422 9.59 0.19 0.01
N SER A 423 9.66 -1.00 -0.60
CA SER A 423 10.12 -1.16 -2.00
C SER A 423 9.02 -0.93 -3.04
N ASN A 424 7.75 -0.84 -2.62
CA ASN A 424 6.60 -0.71 -3.53
C ASN A 424 5.88 0.64 -3.42
N THR A 425 6.28 1.50 -2.49
CA THR A 425 5.91 2.92 -2.54
C THR A 425 6.91 3.60 -3.47
N LEU A 426 6.47 4.10 -4.63
CA LEU A 426 7.34 4.73 -5.62
C LEU A 426 8.08 5.95 -5.04
N VAL A 427 7.32 6.86 -4.44
CA VAL A 427 7.82 8.16 -3.96
C VAL A 427 8.14 8.13 -2.46
N THR A 428 9.06 8.98 -2.02
CA THR A 428 9.40 9.12 -0.60
C THR A 428 8.52 10.19 0.02
N SER A 429 7.81 9.85 1.10
CA SER A 429 7.14 10.81 1.97
C SER A 429 7.98 11.06 3.21
N VAL A 430 8.26 12.32 3.51
CA VAL A 430 9.03 12.73 4.69
C VAL A 430 8.11 13.27 5.78
N PRO A 431 8.53 13.23 7.06
CA PRO A 431 7.80 13.89 8.13
C PRO A 431 7.50 15.35 7.78
N ASP A 432 6.31 15.82 8.12
CA ASP A 432 5.83 17.17 7.77
C ASP A 432 6.73 18.25 8.38
N GLU A 433 7.34 17.95 9.52
CA GLU A 433 8.31 18.80 10.23
C GLU A 433 9.57 19.10 9.41
N PHE A 434 9.93 18.25 8.44
CA PHE A 434 11.07 18.47 7.56
C PHE A 434 10.70 19.05 6.21
N TYR A 435 9.47 18.84 5.77
CA TYR A 435 9.10 19.05 4.37
C TYR A 435 9.29 20.50 3.92
N THR A 436 8.77 21.48 4.67
CA THR A 436 8.88 22.89 4.29
C THR A 436 10.34 23.36 4.18
N ASP A 437 11.18 23.04 5.16
CA ASP A 437 12.59 23.42 5.16
C ASP A 437 13.40 22.68 4.08
N LEU A 438 13.05 21.42 3.80
CA LEU A 438 13.61 20.62 2.72
C LEU A 438 13.36 21.29 1.37
N ILE A 439 12.10 21.63 1.09
CA ILE A 439 11.71 22.30 -0.15
C ILE A 439 12.41 23.65 -0.26
N ASN A 440 12.44 24.46 0.80
CA ASN A 440 13.11 25.75 0.80
C ASN A 440 14.61 25.61 0.48
N ALA A 441 15.28 24.61 1.04
CA ALA A 441 16.69 24.37 0.79
C ALA A 441 16.95 23.90 -0.65
N ILE A 442 16.10 23.02 -1.21
CA ILE A 442 16.22 22.56 -2.60
C ILE A 442 15.92 23.70 -3.58
N THR A 443 14.79 24.39 -3.41
CA THR A 443 14.35 25.50 -4.29
C THR A 443 15.33 26.66 -4.27
N LYS A 444 15.99 26.96 -3.14
CA LYS A 444 17.04 27.99 -3.07
C LYS A 444 18.23 27.71 -3.96
N VAL A 445 18.59 26.44 -4.17
CA VAL A 445 19.72 26.05 -5.04
C VAL A 445 19.30 26.01 -6.51
N ILE A 446 18.09 25.53 -6.79
CA ILE A 446 17.58 25.38 -8.17
C ILE A 446 17.06 26.72 -8.73
N GLY A 447 16.54 27.60 -7.87
CA GLY A 447 15.84 28.84 -8.23
C GLY A 447 14.32 28.66 -8.38
N ASN A 448 13.60 29.77 -8.63
CA ASN A 448 12.14 29.80 -8.81
C ASN A 448 11.72 29.29 -10.21
N GLY A 449 12.10 28.06 -10.55
CA GLY A 449 11.60 27.41 -11.78
C GLY A 449 10.08 27.35 -11.79
N ILE A 450 9.51 27.46 -12.99
CA ILE A 450 8.06 27.53 -13.21
C ILE A 450 7.40 26.26 -12.66
N VAL A 451 6.74 26.39 -11.51
CA VAL A 451 5.80 25.40 -10.98
C VAL A 451 4.59 25.40 -11.91
N GLN A 452 4.55 24.47 -12.86
CA GLN A 452 3.27 24.08 -13.44
C GLN A 452 2.55 23.20 -12.43
N GLU A 453 1.25 23.42 -12.24
CA GLU A 453 0.38 22.43 -11.62
C GLU A 453 0.45 21.15 -12.48
N GLY A 454 1.22 20.17 -12.01
CA GLY A 454 1.33 18.89 -12.70
C GLY A 454 -0.02 18.17 -12.72
N PRO A 455 -0.28 17.32 -13.73
CA PRO A 455 -1.54 16.57 -13.86
C PRO A 455 -1.82 15.59 -12.70
N VAL A 456 -0.84 15.37 -11.80
CA VAL A 456 -0.92 14.52 -10.61
C VAL A 456 -0.07 15.18 -9.52
N SER A 457 -0.68 15.76 -8.47
CA SER A 457 -0.16 16.09 -7.12
C SER A 457 1.32 16.53 -6.91
N PHE A 458 2.11 16.84 -7.93
CA PHE A 458 3.49 17.27 -7.80
C PHE A 458 3.52 18.75 -7.52
N GLU A 459 3.98 19.10 -6.33
CA GLU A 459 4.03 20.48 -5.88
C GLU A 459 5.17 21.28 -6.52
N TYR A 460 6.25 20.60 -6.95
CA TYR A 460 7.47 21.26 -7.44
C TYR A 460 7.99 20.61 -8.73
N CYS A 461 7.80 21.31 -9.85
CA CYS A 461 8.24 20.91 -11.18
C CYS A 461 9.10 22.00 -11.83
N TYR A 462 10.06 21.57 -12.64
CA TYR A 462 11.08 22.44 -13.24
C TYR A 462 11.24 22.11 -14.72
N LYS A 463 11.18 23.14 -15.56
CA LYS A 463 11.44 23.00 -17.00
C LYS A 463 12.95 22.98 -17.27
N ASN A 464 13.40 22.02 -18.08
CA ASN A 464 14.79 21.82 -18.48
C ASN A 464 15.77 21.80 -17.29
N LEU A 465 15.39 21.12 -16.21
CA LEU A 465 16.19 21.02 -14.99
C LEU A 465 17.54 20.37 -15.31
N ASN A 466 18.63 21.06 -14.96
CA ASN A 466 19.96 20.48 -14.99
C ASN A 466 20.25 19.80 -13.64
N LEU A 467 20.17 18.47 -13.62
CA LEU A 467 20.39 17.65 -12.43
C LEU A 467 21.82 17.80 -11.86
N ASP A 468 22.82 18.16 -12.65
CA ASP A 468 24.21 18.36 -12.18
C ASP A 468 24.34 19.54 -11.21
N ARG A 469 23.38 20.47 -11.24
CA ARG A 469 23.32 21.63 -10.34
C ARG A 469 22.50 21.37 -9.08
N VAL A 470 21.76 20.27 -9.05
CA VAL A 470 20.94 19.89 -7.91
C VAL A 470 21.83 19.17 -6.90
N PRO A 471 21.84 19.59 -5.62
CA PRO A 471 22.62 18.89 -4.61
C PRO A 471 21.93 17.57 -4.24
N SER A 472 22.70 16.55 -3.90
CA SER A 472 22.17 15.34 -3.27
C SER A 472 21.51 15.67 -1.92
N VAL A 473 20.54 14.85 -1.53
CA VAL A 473 19.94 14.89 -0.20
C VAL A 473 20.46 13.71 0.62
N THR A 474 21.05 14.00 1.77
CA THR A 474 21.49 12.96 2.72
C THR A 474 20.40 12.74 3.75
N PHE A 475 19.83 11.54 3.79
CA PHE A 475 18.96 11.08 4.87
C PHE A 475 19.87 10.57 5.99
N ARG A 476 19.96 11.32 7.08
CA ARG A 476 20.71 10.90 8.26
C ARG A 476 19.81 10.03 9.13
N PHE A 477 19.93 8.73 8.96
CA PHE A 477 19.35 7.77 9.87
C PHE A 477 20.29 7.55 11.06
N THR A 478 19.77 7.03 12.17
CA THR A 478 20.60 6.63 13.30
C THR A 478 21.69 5.66 12.84
N GLY A 479 22.95 6.10 12.93
CA GLY A 479 24.14 5.33 12.55
C GLY A 479 24.47 5.29 11.04
N ALA A 480 23.67 5.94 10.17
CA ALA A 480 23.91 5.91 8.72
C ALA A 480 23.51 7.20 8.02
N ASP A 481 24.43 7.78 7.26
CA ASP A 481 24.16 8.84 6.28
C ASP A 481 23.92 8.19 4.91
N VAL A 482 22.67 8.20 4.44
CA VAL A 482 22.28 7.65 3.14
C VAL A 482 22.13 8.80 2.14
N VAL A 483 23.06 8.88 1.19
CA VAL A 483 23.11 9.96 0.19
C VAL A 483 22.24 9.60 -1.02
N VAL A 484 21.14 10.32 -1.22
CA VAL A 484 20.23 10.17 -2.35
C VAL A 484 20.59 11.20 -3.42
N PRO A 485 21.00 10.76 -4.64
CA PRO A 485 21.42 11.68 -5.68
C PRO A 485 20.22 12.29 -6.43
N PRO A 486 20.41 13.40 -7.17
CA PRO A 486 19.33 14.12 -7.85
C PRO A 486 18.46 13.27 -8.77
N GLU A 487 19.04 12.32 -9.50
CA GLU A 487 18.34 11.40 -10.40
C GLU A 487 17.35 10.47 -9.68
N ASN A 488 17.50 10.30 -8.36
CA ASN A 488 16.57 9.54 -7.52
C ASN A 488 15.49 10.44 -6.87
N MET A 489 15.63 11.76 -6.97
CA MET A 489 14.72 12.74 -6.37
C MET A 489 13.89 13.49 -7.41
N PHE A 490 14.27 13.42 -8.68
CA PHE A 490 13.56 14.08 -9.77
C PHE A 490 13.20 13.08 -10.85
N LEU A 491 11.94 13.14 -11.31
CA LEU A 491 11.47 12.36 -12.46
C LEU A 491 10.95 13.29 -13.54
N GLU A 492 11.29 12.98 -14.79
CA GLU A 492 10.70 13.62 -15.95
C GLU A 492 9.27 13.10 -16.14
N ILE A 493 8.27 13.96 -15.93
CA ILE A 493 6.84 13.60 -16.02
C ILE A 493 6.23 13.96 -17.36
N GLU A 494 6.87 14.87 -18.07
CA GLU A 494 6.58 15.31 -19.43
C GLU A 494 7.89 15.77 -20.07
N LYS A 495 7.97 15.80 -21.39
CA LYS A 495 9.20 16.14 -22.10
C LYS A 495 9.75 17.51 -21.66
N GLY A 496 10.94 17.51 -21.08
CA GLY A 496 11.63 18.68 -20.56
C GLY A 496 11.04 19.22 -19.25
N VAL A 497 10.20 18.46 -18.54
CA VAL A 497 9.62 18.85 -17.24
C VAL A 497 9.93 17.78 -16.21
N SER A 498 10.77 18.12 -15.23
CA SER A 498 11.19 17.23 -14.14
C SER A 498 10.60 17.70 -12.81
N CYS A 499 9.96 16.79 -12.07
CA CYS A 499 9.32 17.09 -10.80
C CYS A 499 10.00 16.38 -9.64
N LEU A 500 10.03 17.05 -8.49
CA LEU A 500 10.52 16.51 -7.24
C LEU A 500 9.63 15.36 -6.78
N THR A 501 10.24 14.26 -6.33
CA THR A 501 9.56 13.02 -5.90
C THR A 501 9.59 12.80 -4.40
N LEU A 502 9.90 13.86 -3.65
CA LEU A 502 9.81 13.94 -2.19
C LEU A 502 8.51 14.67 -1.83
N PHE A 503 7.71 14.08 -0.95
CA PHE A 503 6.39 14.58 -0.58
C PHE A 503 6.28 14.78 0.93
N SER A 504 5.38 15.67 1.36
CA SER A 504 4.92 15.71 2.75
C SER A 504 4.15 14.44 3.08
N SER A 505 4.31 13.94 4.30
CA SER A 505 3.50 12.83 4.82
C SER A 505 2.03 13.21 5.02
N LEU A 506 1.68 14.50 5.14
CA LEU A 506 0.32 15.00 5.34
C LEU A 506 -0.38 14.33 6.54
N GLY A 507 0.36 14.16 7.64
CA GLY A 507 -0.08 13.45 8.85
C GLY A 507 -0.24 11.92 8.68
N LEU A 508 0.18 11.35 7.55
CA LEU A 508 0.34 9.90 7.36
C LEU A 508 1.72 9.45 7.89
N SER A 509 2.00 8.14 7.82
CA SER A 509 3.35 7.64 8.11
C SER A 509 4.34 8.12 7.04
N ALA A 510 5.52 8.57 7.47
CA ALA A 510 6.64 8.80 6.56
C ALA A 510 7.12 7.48 5.96
N ILE A 511 7.50 7.50 4.68
CA ILE A 511 7.94 6.35 3.92
C ILE A 511 9.17 6.70 3.10
N PHE A 512 10.26 5.94 3.29
CA PHE A 512 11.40 5.93 2.39
C PHE A 512 11.08 5.02 1.21
N GLY A 513 10.68 5.63 0.08
CA GLY A 513 10.17 4.97 -1.11
C GLY A 513 11.26 4.48 -2.05
N ASN A 514 10.86 3.79 -3.12
CA ASN A 514 11.76 3.03 -3.96
C ASN A 514 12.65 3.88 -4.87
N LEU A 515 12.20 5.07 -5.30
CA LEU A 515 13.02 5.98 -6.10
C LEU A 515 14.30 6.38 -5.35
N SER A 516 14.17 6.68 -4.05
CA SER A 516 15.31 7.01 -3.19
C SER A 516 16.24 5.81 -2.93
N GLN A 517 15.80 4.59 -3.24
CA GLN A 517 16.56 3.34 -3.06
C GLN A 517 17.20 2.82 -4.37
N ARG A 518 16.96 3.46 -5.52
CA ARG A 518 17.53 3.03 -6.82
C ARG A 518 19.04 3.26 -6.86
N ASN A 519 19.74 2.45 -7.65
CA ASN A 519 21.20 2.43 -7.70
C ASN A 519 21.85 2.29 -6.31
N MET A 520 21.20 1.51 -5.45
CA MET A 520 21.73 1.13 -4.16
C MET A 520 21.45 -0.35 -3.92
N LEU A 521 22.45 -1.04 -3.37
CA LEU A 521 22.20 -2.29 -2.68
C LEU A 521 21.57 -1.97 -1.33
N VAL A 522 20.33 -2.44 -1.14
CA VAL A 522 19.60 -2.33 0.13
C VAL A 522 19.50 -3.71 0.74
N GLY A 523 20.17 -3.93 1.87
CA GLY A 523 20.31 -5.24 2.49
C GLY A 523 19.69 -5.29 3.87
N TYR A 524 18.80 -6.24 4.07
CA TYR A 524 18.09 -6.51 5.30
C TYR A 524 18.77 -7.67 6.03
N ASP A 525 19.21 -7.41 7.25
CA ASP A 525 19.69 -8.44 8.17
C ASP A 525 18.74 -8.49 9.36
N LEU A 526 17.74 -9.39 9.27
CA LEU A 526 16.70 -9.48 10.30
C LEU A 526 17.18 -10.17 11.58
N VAL A 527 18.32 -10.84 11.54
CA VAL A 527 18.96 -11.46 12.70
C VAL A 527 19.66 -10.39 13.53
N ASN A 528 20.47 -9.56 12.87
CA ASN A 528 21.17 -8.44 13.50
C ASN A 528 20.33 -7.17 13.61
N ARG A 529 19.08 -7.21 13.11
CA ARG A 529 18.11 -6.09 13.10
C ARG A 529 18.71 -4.81 12.53
N LYS A 530 19.20 -4.88 11.30
CA LYS A 530 19.73 -3.70 10.59
C LYS A 530 19.41 -3.73 9.10
N VAL A 531 19.35 -2.54 8.51
CA VAL A 531 19.39 -2.33 7.05
C VAL A 531 20.73 -1.72 6.68
N SER A 532 21.31 -2.15 5.57
CA SER A 532 22.55 -1.61 5.02
C SER A 532 22.32 -1.05 3.63
N PHE A 533 22.99 0.07 3.33
CA PHE A 533 22.92 0.75 2.04
C PHE A 533 24.30 0.85 1.44
N LYS A 534 24.40 0.64 0.12
CA LYS A 534 25.63 0.84 -0.64
C LYS A 534 25.32 1.35 -2.04
N PRO A 535 25.75 2.57 -2.42
CA PRO A 535 25.65 3.06 -3.79
C PRO A 535 26.25 2.05 -4.78
N THR A 536 25.47 1.65 -5.78
CA THR A 536 25.81 0.56 -6.71
C THR A 536 25.12 0.80 -8.05
N ASP A 537 25.83 0.65 -9.17
CA ASP A 537 25.21 0.59 -10.49
C ASP A 537 24.44 -0.73 -10.64
N CYS A 538 23.13 -0.68 -10.37
CA CYS A 538 22.29 -1.87 -10.36
C CYS A 538 22.09 -2.47 -11.76
N THR A 539 22.41 -1.74 -12.84
CA THR A 539 22.34 -2.28 -14.21
C THR A 539 23.48 -3.26 -14.52
N LYS A 540 24.56 -3.21 -13.72
CA LYS A 540 25.74 -4.09 -13.83
C LYS A 540 25.83 -5.11 -12.69
N HIS A 541 24.92 -5.04 -11.72
CA HIS A 541 24.92 -5.92 -10.57
C HIS A 541 23.98 -7.10 -10.82
N ALA A 542 24.57 -8.26 -11.14
CA ALA A 542 23.85 -9.48 -11.50
C ALA A 542 23.46 -10.34 -10.29
#